data_AF-A0A928MX06-F1
#
_entry.id   AF-A0A928MX06-F1
#
_cell.length_a   1.000
_cell.length_b   1.000
_cell.length_c   1.000
_cell.angle_alpha   90.00
_cell.angle_beta   90.00
_cell.angle_gamma   90.00
#
_symmetry.space_group_name_H-M   'P 1'
#
loop_
_entity.id
_entity.type
_entity.pdbx_description
1 polymer ?
#
loop_
_entity_poly.entity_id
_entity_poly.type
_entity_poly.pdbx_seq_one_letter_code
_entity_poly.pdbx_strand_id
1 'polypeptide(L)'
;MILEVKYQRKPQFLTNLEKKGGINYKVYEMDHLVILMGQEPKGKKKSMIYHITVNSKKRYSASKSELTEIAEKLLPKGTSYKFKKSFFMKTVSHIYEVQK
;
A
#
# COMPACT_ATOMS: atom_id res chain seq x y z
N MET A 1 2.92 6.55 14.96
CA MET A 1 3.95 5.48 14.87
C MET A 1 3.40 4.39 13.95
N ILE A 2 4.21 3.82 13.04
CA ILE A 2 3.75 2.74 12.13
C ILE A 2 4.00 1.40 12.83
N LEU A 3 2.94 0.61 13.02
CA LEU A 3 2.99 -0.70 13.67
C LEU A 3 2.60 -1.79 12.67
N GLU A 4 3.41 -2.85 12.56
CA GLU A 4 3.07 -4.02 11.73
C GLU A 4 1.98 -4.86 12.41
N VAL A 5 0.87 -5.09 11.71
CA VAL A 5 -0.23 -5.92 12.18
C VAL A 5 0.00 -7.36 11.74
N LYS A 6 0.28 -8.22 12.71
CA LYS A 6 0.42 -9.67 12.48
C LYS A 6 -0.92 -10.36 12.70
N TYR A 7 -1.43 -10.99 11.66
CA TYR A 7 -2.63 -11.80 11.75
C TYR A 7 -2.26 -13.24 12.16
N GLN A 8 -2.98 -13.82 13.12
CA GLN A 8 -2.82 -15.23 13.48
C GLN A 8 -3.20 -16.17 12.33
N ARG A 9 -4.19 -15.76 11.51
CA ARG A 9 -4.60 -16.46 10.30
C ARG A 9 -4.59 -15.49 9.13
N LYS A 10 -4.10 -15.95 7.99
CA LYS A 10 -4.02 -15.13 6.77
C LYS A 10 -5.42 -14.68 6.35
N PRO A 11 -5.70 -13.37 6.32
CA PRO A 11 -7.02 -12.88 5.94
C PRO A 11 -7.30 -13.09 4.45
N GLN A 12 -8.56 -13.30 4.11
CA GLN A 12 -9.02 -13.64 2.76
C GLN A 12 -8.58 -12.62 1.69
N PHE A 13 -8.52 -11.32 2.04
CA PHE A 13 -8.13 -10.28 1.10
C PHE A 13 -6.66 -10.42 0.66
N LEU A 14 -5.75 -10.85 1.55
CA LEU A 14 -4.36 -11.12 1.18
C LEU A 14 -4.27 -12.30 0.22
N THR A 15 -5.01 -13.37 0.50
CA THR A 15 -5.10 -14.53 -0.40
C THR A 15 -5.61 -14.14 -1.79
N ASN A 16 -6.59 -13.23 -1.87
CA ASN A 16 -7.11 -12.74 -3.15
C ASN A 16 -6.10 -11.90 -3.92
N LEU A 17 -5.26 -11.13 -3.22
CA LEU A 17 -4.21 -10.32 -3.83
C LEU A 17 -3.07 -11.20 -4.36
N GLU A 18 -2.70 -12.24 -3.64
CA GLU A 18 -1.72 -13.21 -4.12
C GLU A 18 -2.20 -14.00 -5.33
N LYS A 19 -3.49 -14.35 -5.38
CA LYS A 19 -4.10 -14.93 -6.59
C LYS A 19 -4.00 -14.02 -7.82
N LYS A 20 -3.92 -12.69 -7.62
CA LYS A 20 -3.69 -11.72 -8.70
C LYS A 20 -2.21 -11.58 -9.08
N GLY A 21 -1.33 -12.38 -8.47
CA GLY A 21 0.10 -12.40 -8.71
C GLY A 21 0.90 -11.48 -7.79
N GLY A 22 0.29 -10.86 -6.78
CA GLY A 22 1.02 -10.06 -5.80
C GLY A 22 1.77 -10.93 -4.79
N ILE A 23 2.86 -10.41 -4.21
CA ILE A 23 3.67 -11.13 -3.21
C ILE A 23 4.12 -10.17 -2.08
N ASN A 24 4.64 -10.74 -1.00
CA ASN A 24 5.25 -10.00 0.11
C ASN A 24 4.33 -8.95 0.76
N TYR A 25 3.03 -9.27 0.86
CA TYR A 25 2.09 -8.36 1.49
C TYR A 25 2.29 -8.27 3.00
N LYS A 26 2.32 -7.04 3.50
CA LYS A 26 2.36 -6.70 4.92
C LYS A 26 1.32 -5.63 5.22
N VAL A 27 0.69 -5.75 6.38
CA VAL A 27 -0.29 -4.78 6.86
C VAL A 27 0.31 -4.02 8.02
N TYR A 28 0.12 -2.70 8.00
CA TYR A 28 0.53 -1.80 9.05
C TYR A 28 -0.64 -0.93 9.47
N GLU A 29 -0.57 -0.41 10.68
CA GLU A 29 -1.47 0.63 11.18
C GLU A 29 -0.67 1.85 11.60
N MET A 30 -1.20 3.03 11.28
CA MET A 30 -0.67 4.32 11.70
C MET A 30 -1.84 5.24 12.04
N ASP A 31 -2.02 5.53 13.33
CA ASP A 31 -3.11 6.35 13.86
C ASP A 31 -4.50 5.90 13.38
N HIS A 32 -5.05 6.57 12.37
CA HIS A 32 -6.36 6.27 11.79
C HIS A 32 -6.27 5.62 10.40
N LEU A 33 -5.07 5.25 9.97
CA LEU A 33 -4.77 4.69 8.66
C LEU A 33 -4.43 3.20 8.78
N VAL A 34 -5.01 2.41 7.88
CA VAL A 34 -4.63 1.03 7.60
C VAL A 34 -3.83 1.03 6.32
N ILE A 35 -2.63 0.47 6.38
CA ILE A 35 -1.65 0.51 5.30
C ILE A 35 -1.39 -0.92 4.88
N LEU A 36 -1.52 -1.21 3.60
CA LEU A 36 -1.20 -2.49 3.00
C LEU A 36 -0.08 -2.27 2.00
N MET A 37 1.10 -2.79 2.28
CA MET A 37 2.24 -2.79 1.37
C MET A 37 2.37 -4.17 0.74
N GLY A 38 2.68 -4.24 -0.54
CA GLY A 38 3.10 -5.48 -1.18
C GLY A 38 3.78 -5.20 -2.53
N GLN A 39 4.17 -6.26 -3.22
CA GLN A 39 4.66 -6.19 -4.58
C GLN A 39 3.58 -6.70 -5.55
N GLU A 40 3.25 -5.92 -6.57
CA GLU A 40 2.23 -6.26 -7.57
C GLU A 40 2.80 -6.25 -8.98
N PRO A 41 2.34 -7.17 -9.86
CA PRO A 41 2.75 -7.16 -11.25
C PRO A 41 2.14 -5.96 -11.99
N LYS A 42 2.99 -5.15 -12.63
CA LYS A 42 2.56 -3.99 -13.41
C LYS A 42 2.50 -4.29 -14.90
N GLY A 43 1.31 -4.15 -15.46
CA GLY A 43 1.08 -4.23 -16.91
C GLY A 43 1.35 -5.61 -17.50
N LYS A 44 1.47 -5.68 -18.83
CA LYS A 44 1.67 -6.95 -19.56
C LYS A 44 3.04 -7.58 -19.35
N LYS A 45 4.05 -6.79 -18.95
CA LYS A 45 5.45 -7.23 -18.79
C LYS A 45 5.73 -7.94 -17.46
N LYS A 46 4.73 -8.11 -16.58
CA LYS A 46 4.85 -8.76 -15.25
C LYS A 46 6.00 -8.24 -14.38
N SER A 47 6.44 -6.99 -14.56
CA SER A 47 7.45 -6.43 -13.65
C SER A 47 6.80 -6.17 -12.30
N MET A 48 7.40 -6.72 -11.24
CA MET A 48 6.90 -6.55 -9.88
C MET A 48 7.28 -5.15 -9.39
N ILE A 49 6.29 -4.37 -8.97
CA ILE A 49 6.49 -3.05 -8.37
C ILE A 49 6.00 -3.04 -6.93
N TYR A 50 6.59 -2.19 -6.09
CA TYR A 50 5.97 -1.89 -4.80
C TYR A 50 4.67 -1.11 -4.98
N HIS A 51 3.63 -1.57 -4.28
CA HIS A 51 2.35 -0.90 -4.18
C HIS A 51 1.96 -0.83 -2.70
N ILE A 52 1.66 0.39 -2.23
CA ILE A 52 1.12 0.64 -0.91
C ILE A 52 -0.30 1.19 -1.05
N THR A 53 -1.28 0.49 -0.50
CA THR A 53 -2.65 0.96 -0.36
C THR A 53 -2.84 1.50 1.05
N VAL A 54 -3.29 2.74 1.17
CA VAL A 54 -3.55 3.43 2.43
C VAL A 54 -5.03 3.72 2.51
N ASN A 55 -5.72 3.10 3.47
CA ASN A 55 -7.13 3.34 3.73
C ASN A 55 -7.30 4.06 5.07
N SER A 56 -8.09 5.13 5.06
CA SER A 56 -8.45 5.83 6.29
C SER A 56 -9.69 5.20 6.93
N LYS A 57 -9.63 4.98 8.25
CA LYS A 57 -10.78 4.62 9.09
C LYS A 57 -11.75 5.81 9.27
N LYS A 58 -11.32 7.03 8.93
CA LYS A 58 -12.15 8.25 8.99
C LYS A 58 -12.82 8.52 7.65
N ARG A 59 -13.73 9.51 7.62
CA ARG A 59 -14.48 9.91 6.41
C ARG A 59 -13.64 10.65 5.35
N TYR A 60 -12.34 10.83 5.57
CA TYR A 60 -11.43 11.56 4.68
C TYR A 60 -10.18 10.74 4.36
N SER A 61 -9.56 10.98 3.21
CA SER A 61 -8.29 10.32 2.81
C SER A 61 -7.11 10.79 3.63
N ALA A 62 -6.07 9.96 3.75
CA ALA A 62 -4.76 10.38 4.26
C ALA A 62 -4.26 11.66 3.55
N SER A 63 -3.69 12.56 4.32
CA SER A 63 -3.04 13.77 3.83
C SER A 63 -1.76 13.46 3.07
N LYS A 64 -1.28 14.44 2.28
CA LYS A 64 -0.03 14.26 1.51
C LYS A 64 1.17 14.01 2.43
N SER A 65 1.25 14.71 3.56
CA SER A 65 2.34 14.54 4.54
C SER A 65 2.37 13.13 5.12
N GLU A 66 1.21 12.57 5.50
CA GLU A 66 1.12 11.19 5.99
C GLU A 66 1.51 10.18 4.91
N LEU A 67 1.08 10.39 3.66
CA LEU A 67 1.45 9.51 2.55
C LEU A 67 2.95 9.56 2.24
N THR A 68 3.58 10.73 2.35
CA THR A 68 5.03 10.88 2.22
C THR A 68 5.76 10.15 3.34
N GLU A 69 5.34 10.31 4.60
CA GLU A 69 5.95 9.61 5.72
C GLU A 69 5.85 8.08 5.57
N ILE A 70 4.69 7.57 5.14
CA ILE A 70 4.49 6.14 4.87
C ILE A 70 5.42 5.67 3.75
N ALA A 71 5.51 6.44 2.65
CA ALA A 71 6.37 6.09 1.52
C ALA A 71 7.85 6.02 1.94
N GLU A 72 8.34 7.03 2.66
CA GLU A 72 9.74 7.11 3.09
C GLU A 72 10.12 6.03 4.12
N LYS A 73 9.17 5.61 4.97
CA LYS A 73 9.41 4.55 5.96
C LYS A 73 9.31 3.14 5.40
N LEU A 74 8.37 2.90 4.48
CA LEU A 74 8.06 1.55 4.00
C LEU A 74 8.74 1.20 2.68
N LEU A 75 8.97 2.17 1.79
CA LEU A 75 9.66 1.90 0.53
C LEU A 75 11.18 1.87 0.76
N PRO A 76 11.93 1.09 -0.04
CA PRO A 76 13.39 1.16 -0.04
C PRO A 76 13.89 2.58 -0.31
N LYS A 77 15.01 2.94 0.32
CA LYS A 77 15.64 4.25 0.11
C LYS A 77 15.99 4.43 -1.38
N GLY A 78 15.64 5.59 -1.93
CA GLY A 78 15.88 5.92 -3.35
C GLY A 78 14.81 5.43 -4.32
N THR A 79 13.77 4.73 -3.85
CA THR A 79 12.63 4.34 -4.70
C THR A 79 11.83 5.58 -5.11
N SER A 80 11.69 5.80 -6.41
CA SER A 80 10.77 6.82 -6.94
C SER A 80 9.33 6.33 -6.81
N TYR A 81 8.43 7.17 -6.33
CA TYR A 81 7.03 6.81 -6.14
C TYR A 81 6.06 7.91 -6.59
N LYS A 82 4.81 7.52 -6.84
CA LYS A 82 3.71 8.44 -7.16
C LYS A 82 2.48 8.15 -6.34
N PHE A 83 1.75 9.20 -6.00
CA PHE A 83 0.47 9.12 -5.30
C PHE A 83 -0.69 9.08 -6.29
N LYS A 84 -1.67 8.21 -6.04
CA LYS A 84 -2.92 8.14 -6.78
C LYS A 84 -4.07 7.96 -5.82
N LYS A 85 -5.07 8.84 -5.85
CA LYS A 85 -6.31 8.61 -5.11
C LYS A 85 -7.12 7.51 -5.78
N SER A 86 -7.77 6.67 -4.99
CA SER A 86 -8.71 5.69 -5.53
C SER A 86 -9.92 6.43 -6.13
N PHE A 87 -10.34 6.00 -7.31
CA PHE A 87 -11.54 6.54 -7.94
C PHE A 87 -12.82 6.00 -7.27
N PHE A 88 -12.77 4.77 -6.75
CA PHE A 88 -13.92 4.09 -6.15
C PHE A 88 -14.12 4.44 -4.68
N MET A 89 -13.05 4.68 -3.94
CA MET A 89 -13.11 4.91 -2.48
C MET A 89 -12.36 6.18 -2.12
N LYS A 90 -13.09 7.24 -1.75
CA LYS A 90 -12.51 8.54 -1.38
C LYS A 90 -11.57 8.48 -0.18
N THR A 91 -11.69 7.46 0.68
CA THR A 91 -10.83 7.25 1.86
C THR A 91 -9.53 6.51 1.52
N VAL A 92 -9.41 5.99 0.29
CA VAL A 92 -8.28 5.17 -0.13
C VAL A 92 -7.34 5.95 -1.04
N SER A 93 -6.07 5.91 -0.70
CA SER A 93 -4.96 6.43 -1.48
C SER A 93 -4.00 5.30 -1.81
N HIS A 94 -3.36 5.38 -2.97
CA HIS A 94 -2.39 4.42 -3.45
C HIS A 94 -1.03 5.10 -3.66
N ILE A 95 0.04 4.42 -3.29
CA ILE A 95 1.43 4.82 -3.53
C ILE A 95 2.03 3.74 -4.43
N TYR A 96 2.42 4.11 -5.64
CA TYR A 96 3.02 3.19 -6.60
C TYR A 96 4.48 3.53 -6.80
N GLU A 97 5.33 2.51 -6.82
CA GLU A 97 6.68 2.64 -7.34
C GLU A 97 6.67 2.98 -8.84
N VAL A 98 7.58 3.88 -9.21
CA VAL A 98 7.89 4.28 -10.57
C VAL A 98 9.23 3.67 -10.94
N GLN A 99 9.19 2.51 -11.62
CA GLN A 99 10.36 1.96 -12.30
C GLN A 99 10.72 2.86 -13.48
N LYS A 100 11.97 3.33 -13.51
CA LYS A 100 12.59 4.01 -14.66
C LYS A 100 13.15 2.97 -15.62
#